data_AF-A0A060BT35-F1
#
_entry.id   AF-A0A060BT35-F1
#
_cell.length_a   1.000
_cell.length_b   1.000
_cell.length_c   1.000
_cell.angle_alpha   90.00
_cell.angle_beta   90.00
_cell.angle_gamma   90.00
#
_symmetry.space_group_name_H-M   'P 1'
#
loop_
_entity.id
_entity.type
_entity.pdbx_description
1 polymer ?
#
loop_
_entity_poly.entity_id
_entity_poly.type
_entity_poly.pdbx_seq_one_letter_code
_entity_poly.pdbx_strand_id
1 'polypeptide(L)'
;SKHWTFREWAPNAKRAWLVGDFNNWENNFELKQAYGGTWEISIPGMLPVGSKVKVKLLLPSGETVYRVPSYIMFAVPNERHELDGVIVQPKYDWKNKAPQLKEAPLIYEAHIGISTEEYKINSYKEF
;
A
#
# COMPACT_ATOMS: atom_id res chain seq x y z
N SER A 1 -0.86 -13.11 14.82
CA SER A 1 -1.22 -11.95 15.66
C SER A 1 -2.73 -11.92 15.84
N LYS A 2 -3.26 -11.61 17.03
CA LYS A 2 -4.72 -11.42 17.24
C LYS A 2 -5.22 -10.02 16.82
N HIS A 3 -4.31 -9.13 16.42
CA HIS A 3 -4.60 -7.75 16.01
C HIS A 3 -3.73 -7.34 14.81
N TRP A 4 -4.26 -6.45 13.99
CA TRP A 4 -3.57 -5.80 12.88
C TRP A 4 -3.35 -4.33 13.24
N THR A 5 -2.10 -3.89 13.16
CA THR A 5 -1.70 -2.53 13.54
C THR A 5 -1.39 -1.74 12.29
N PHE A 6 -2.08 -0.61 12.11
CA PHE A 6 -1.78 0.37 11.09
C PHE A 6 -1.05 1.55 11.70
N ARG A 7 -0.02 2.04 11.01
CA ARG A 7 0.71 3.25 11.37
C ARG A 7 0.92 4.12 10.16
N GLU A 8 0.79 5.43 10.35
CA GLU A 8 1.09 6.43 9.34
C GLU A 8 1.81 7.61 9.98
N TRP A 9 2.91 8.04 9.39
CA TRP A 9 3.60 9.23 9.85
C TRP A 9 2.99 10.46 9.17
N ALA A 10 2.27 11.27 9.94
CA ALA A 10 1.58 12.45 9.46
C ALA A 10 1.62 13.55 10.54
N PRO A 11 2.81 14.11 10.82
CA PRO A 11 3.04 14.98 11.98
C PRO A 11 2.20 16.26 11.95
N ASN A 12 1.83 16.72 10.75
CA ASN A 12 1.05 17.94 10.56
C ASN A 12 -0.46 17.69 10.53
N ALA A 13 -0.93 16.44 10.59
CA ALA A 13 -2.36 16.17 10.65
C ALA A 13 -2.93 16.57 12.03
N LYS A 14 -4.16 17.10 12.05
CA LYS A 14 -4.94 17.32 13.27
C LYS A 14 -5.67 16.06 13.72
N ARG A 15 -6.14 15.25 12.77
CA ARG A 15 -6.82 13.95 12.98
C ARG A 15 -6.52 13.03 11.81
N ALA A 16 -6.53 11.73 12.04
CA ALA A 16 -6.33 10.72 11.02
C ALA A 16 -7.32 9.57 11.17
N TRP A 17 -7.77 9.01 10.05
CA TRP A 17 -8.62 7.81 10.01
C TRP A 17 -8.10 6.84 8.95
N LEU A 18 -8.24 5.55 9.22
CA LEU A 18 -8.11 4.53 8.19
C LEU A 18 -9.49 4.32 7.58
N VAL A 19 -9.59 4.42 6.26
CA VAL A 19 -10.85 4.28 5.54
C VAL A 19 -10.68 3.29 4.40
N GLY A 20 -11.74 2.56 4.07
CA GLY A 20 -11.71 1.60 2.97
C GLY A 20 -12.99 0.78 2.86
N ASP A 21 -12.97 -0.24 2.01
CA ASP A 21 -14.14 -1.11 1.81
C ASP A 21 -14.58 -1.79 3.11
N PHE A 22 -13.61 -2.14 3.96
CA PHE A 22 -13.84 -2.82 5.25
C PHE A 22 -14.71 -2.01 6.23
N ASN A 23 -14.85 -0.70 6.05
CA ASN A 23 -15.66 0.17 6.89
C ASN A 23 -16.54 1.14 6.11
N ASN A 24 -16.91 0.78 4.87
CA ASN A 24 -17.73 1.60 3.98
C ASN A 24 -17.20 3.03 3.77
N TRP A 25 -15.87 3.22 3.85
CA TRP A 25 -15.23 4.52 3.72
C TRP A 25 -15.66 5.56 4.77
N GLU A 26 -16.12 5.10 5.94
CA GLU A 26 -16.56 5.94 7.06
C GLU A 26 -15.43 6.30 8.04
N ASN A 27 -15.68 7.29 8.91
CA ASN A 27 -14.69 7.80 9.87
C ASN A 27 -14.71 7.05 11.22
N ASN A 28 -15.16 5.80 11.25
CA ASN A 28 -15.33 4.99 12.46
C ASN A 28 -14.02 4.28 12.90
N PHE A 29 -12.94 4.39 12.13
CA PHE A 29 -11.59 3.86 12.44
C PHE A 29 -10.60 5.03 12.62
N GLU A 30 -10.81 5.84 13.66
CA GLU A 30 -9.92 6.95 14.01
C GLU A 30 -8.59 6.44 14.60
N LEU A 31 -7.48 6.98 14.10
CA LEU A 31 -6.16 6.71 14.63
C LEU A 31 -5.87 7.61 15.83
N LYS A 32 -5.06 7.09 16.75
CA LYS A 32 -4.56 7.83 17.90
C LYS A 32 -3.14 8.30 17.61
N GLN A 33 -2.78 9.49 18.11
CA GLN A 33 -1.40 9.92 18.11
C GLN A 33 -0.55 8.94 18.93
N ALA A 34 0.57 8.54 18.35
CA ALA A 34 1.58 7.70 18.97
C ALA A 34 2.86 8.54 19.17
N TYR A 35 4.01 8.08 18.68
CA TYR A 35 5.31 8.75 18.85
C TYR A 35 5.73 9.53 17.60
N GLY A 36 6.43 10.65 17.79
CA GLY A 36 7.12 11.37 16.70
C GLY A 36 6.24 11.85 15.55
N GLY A 37 4.95 12.13 15.78
CA GLY A 37 4.00 12.50 14.73
C GLY A 37 3.38 11.32 13.98
N THR A 38 3.60 10.10 14.47
CA THR A 38 2.95 8.88 13.98
C THR A 38 1.54 8.77 14.54
N TRP A 39 0.63 8.29 13.70
CA TRP A 39 -0.74 7.93 14.04
C TRP A 39 -0.86 6.41 14.01
N GLU A 40 -1.60 5.82 14.95
CA GLU A 40 -1.74 4.37 15.09
C GLU A 40 -3.20 3.96 15.35
N ILE A 41 -3.60 2.83 14.77
CA ILE A 41 -4.80 2.10 15.17
C ILE A 41 -4.50 0.60 15.27
N SER A 42 -5.04 -0.06 16.30
CA SER A 42 -5.02 -1.51 16.45
C SER A 42 -6.41 -2.06 16.19
N ILE A 43 -6.52 -2.93 15.19
CA ILE A 43 -7.78 -3.52 14.72
C ILE A 43 -7.80 -5.00 15.09
N PRO A 44 -8.86 -5.53 15.72
CA PRO A 44 -8.99 -6.96 15.96
C PRO A 44 -8.95 -7.77 14.65
N GLY A 45 -8.17 -8.86 14.64
CA GLY A 45 -8.02 -9.68 13.43
C GLY A 45 -7.15 -9.01 12.36
N MET A 46 -7.45 -9.28 11.09
CA MET A 46 -6.78 -8.71 9.92
C MET A 46 -7.84 -8.06 9.04
N LEU A 47 -7.50 -6.95 8.39
CA LEU A 47 -8.37 -6.38 7.37
C LEU A 47 -8.57 -7.38 6.21
N PRO A 48 -9.75 -7.38 5.55
CA PRO A 48 -10.00 -8.28 4.44
C PRO A 48 -8.98 -8.08 3.30
N VAL A 49 -8.36 -9.18 2.85
CA VAL A 49 -7.50 -9.16 1.67
C VAL A 49 -8.32 -8.74 0.46
N GLY A 50 -7.77 -7.83 -0.35
CA GLY A 50 -8.44 -7.23 -1.49
C GLY A 50 -9.20 -5.95 -1.16
N SER A 51 -9.38 -5.60 0.12
CA SER A 51 -10.02 -4.33 0.50
C SER A 51 -9.16 -3.15 0.05
N LYS A 52 -9.79 -2.20 -0.66
CA LYS A 52 -9.20 -0.91 -0.98
C LYS A 52 -9.17 -0.04 0.26
N VAL A 53 -8.09 0.71 0.45
CA VAL A 53 -7.84 1.54 1.62
C VAL A 53 -7.15 2.86 1.27
N LYS A 54 -7.46 3.90 2.07
CA LYS A 54 -6.74 5.17 2.14
C LYS A 54 -6.57 5.58 3.61
N VAL A 55 -5.61 6.45 3.87
CA VAL A 55 -5.59 7.25 5.10
C VAL A 55 -6.28 8.59 4.81
N LYS A 56 -7.27 8.92 5.64
CA LYS A 56 -7.94 10.21 5.63
C LYS A 56 -7.29 11.10 6.69
N LEU A 57 -6.89 12.30 6.32
CA LEU A 57 -6.22 13.25 7.20
C LEU A 57 -7.00 14.57 7.24
N LEU A 58 -7.23 15.09 8.45
CA LEU A 58 -7.68 16.47 8.65
C LEU A 58 -6.43 17.35 8.84
N LEU A 59 -6.26 18.35 7.99
CA LEU A 59 -5.11 19.25 8.02
C LEU A 59 -5.35 20.47 8.92
N PRO A 60 -4.29 21.23 9.28
CA PRO A 60 -4.44 22.42 10.11
C PRO A 60 -5.35 23.49 9.49
N SER A 61 -5.39 23.57 8.16
CA SER A 61 -6.27 24.43 7.37
C SER A 61 -7.76 24.11 7.51
N GLY A 62 -8.11 22.94 8.05
CA GLY A 62 -9.48 22.42 8.05
C GLY A 62 -9.81 21.57 6.82
N GLU A 63 -8.90 21.51 5.83
CA GLU A 63 -9.05 20.63 4.67
C GLU A 63 -8.94 19.16 5.06
N THR A 64 -9.72 18.32 4.41
CA THR A 64 -9.64 16.86 4.52
C THR A 64 -9.03 16.30 3.24
N VAL A 65 -7.98 15.49 3.39
CA VAL A 65 -7.31 14.83 2.26
C VAL A 65 -7.32 13.31 2.43
N TYR A 66 -7.35 12.61 1.30
CA TYR A 66 -7.24 11.16 1.23
C TYR A 66 -5.92 10.80 0.55
N ARG A 67 -5.14 9.91 1.17
CA ARG A 67 -3.84 9.48 0.66
C ARG A 67 -3.74 7.96 0.66
N VAL A 68 -3.01 7.42 -0.30
CA VAL A 68 -2.58 6.02 -0.25
C VAL A 68 -1.61 5.89 0.94
N PRO A 69 -1.76 4.89 1.82
CA PRO A 69 -0.84 4.73 2.95
C PRO A 69 0.61 4.60 2.48
N SER A 70 1.54 5.24 3.18
CA SER A 70 2.94 5.33 2.74
C SER A 70 3.64 3.97 2.66
N TYR A 71 3.16 3.00 3.44
CA TYR A 71 3.71 1.64 3.54
C TYR A 71 2.83 0.59 2.87
N ILE A 72 1.90 0.97 1.99
CA ILE A 72 1.08 -0.01 1.26
C ILE A 72 1.97 -0.84 0.32
N MET A 73 1.71 -2.15 0.23
CA MET A 73 2.47 -3.05 -0.63
C MET A 73 1.93 -3.14 -2.06
N PHE A 74 0.68 -2.73 -2.28
CA PHE A 74 0.02 -2.82 -3.57
C PHE A 74 -1.00 -1.70 -3.72
N ALA A 75 -1.09 -1.13 -4.92
CA ALA A 75 -2.05 -0.09 -5.24
C ALA A 75 -2.57 -0.30 -6.66
N VAL A 76 -3.83 0.08 -6.89
CA VAL A 76 -4.50 -0.04 -8.18
C VAL A 76 -5.16 1.28 -8.56
N PRO A 77 -5.27 1.61 -9.87
CA PRO A 77 -6.04 2.76 -10.30
C PRO A 77 -7.53 2.56 -9.98
N ASN A 78 -8.19 3.65 -9.62
CA ASN A 78 -9.63 3.70 -9.41
C ASN A 78 -10.33 4.43 -10.56
N GLU A 79 -11.66 4.52 -10.50
CA GLU A 79 -12.50 5.13 -11.54
C GLU A 79 -12.21 6.63 -11.79
N ARG A 80 -11.53 7.29 -10.84
CA ARG A 80 -11.12 8.70 -10.94
C ARG A 80 -9.69 8.87 -11.42
N HIS A 81 -9.05 7.78 -11.89
CA HIS A 81 -7.64 7.74 -12.26
C HIS A 81 -6.68 8.10 -11.10
N GLU A 82 -7.14 8.01 -9.87
CA GLU A 82 -6.28 8.04 -8.68
C GLU A 82 -5.86 6.62 -8.30
N LEU A 83 -4.94 6.48 -7.35
CA LEU A 83 -4.59 5.19 -6.75
C LEU A 83 -5.35 4.94 -5.46
N ASP A 84 -5.78 3.70 -5.27
CA ASP A 84 -6.22 3.13 -3.99
C ASP A 84 -5.19 2.10 -3.52
N GLY A 85 -4.83 2.16 -2.24
CA GLY A 85 -4.05 1.09 -1.63
C GLY A 85 -4.89 -0.18 -1.49
N VAL A 86 -4.28 -1.35 -1.54
CA VAL A 86 -4.99 -2.64 -1.41
C VAL A 86 -4.35 -3.47 -0.32
N ILE A 87 -5.17 -4.00 0.60
CA ILE A 87 -4.72 -4.95 1.59
C ILE A 87 -4.34 -6.26 0.89
N VAL A 88 -3.05 -6.58 0.89
CA VAL A 88 -2.51 -7.80 0.30
C VAL A 88 -1.82 -8.64 1.34
N GLN A 89 -1.84 -9.95 1.13
CA GLN A 89 -1.05 -10.92 1.87
C GLN A 89 -0.30 -11.80 0.88
N PRO A 90 0.72 -11.25 0.20
CA PRO A 90 1.43 -11.99 -0.84
C PRO A 90 2.10 -13.22 -0.23
N LYS A 91 1.94 -14.36 -0.89
CA LYS A 91 2.59 -15.62 -0.54
C LYS A 91 3.22 -16.18 -1.80
N TYR A 92 4.52 -16.40 -1.77
CA TYR A 92 5.26 -17.08 -2.80
C TYR A 92 6.37 -17.90 -2.18
N ASP A 93 6.39 -19.20 -2.48
CA ASP A 93 7.45 -20.09 -2.03
C ASP A 93 8.61 -20.03 -3.03
N TRP A 94 9.68 -19.33 -2.64
CA TRP A 94 10.90 -19.23 -3.44
C TRP A 94 11.55 -20.60 -3.62
N LYS A 95 11.67 -21.03 -4.89
CA LYS A 95 12.22 -22.35 -5.25
C LYS A 95 13.73 -22.35 -5.45
N ASN A 96 14.33 -21.18 -5.63
CA ASN A 96 15.74 -21.01 -6.00
C ASN A 96 16.45 -20.10 -4.99
N LYS A 97 17.74 -20.36 -4.73
CA LYS A 97 18.61 -19.48 -3.95
C LYS A 97 19.11 -18.31 -4.80
N ALA A 98 19.46 -17.20 -4.15
CA ALA A 98 20.12 -16.10 -4.83
C ALA A 98 21.44 -16.60 -5.47
N PRO A 99 21.73 -16.25 -6.74
CA PRO A 99 22.97 -16.65 -7.39
C PRO A 99 24.18 -15.98 -6.73
N GLN A 100 25.32 -16.67 -6.75
CA GLN A 100 26.60 -16.15 -6.27
C GLN A 100 27.41 -15.67 -7.49
N LEU A 101 27.79 -14.39 -7.48
CA LEU A 101 28.62 -13.82 -8.54
C LEU A 101 30.08 -14.21 -8.31
N LYS A 102 30.70 -14.86 -9.30
CA LYS A 102 32.13 -15.20 -9.31
C LYS A 102 32.97 -14.19 -10.11
N GLU A 103 32.32 -13.50 -11.04
CA GLU A 103 32.92 -12.54 -11.97
C GLU A 103 32.03 -11.29 -12.04
N ALA A 104 32.50 -10.26 -12.73
CA ALA A 104 31.71 -9.06 -12.97
C ALA A 104 30.40 -9.41 -13.72
N PRO A 105 29.25 -8.85 -13.31
CA PRO A 105 27.96 -9.18 -13.94
C PRO A 105 27.86 -8.57 -15.34
N LEU A 106 27.28 -9.33 -16.27
CA LEU A 106 26.74 -8.80 -17.51
C LEU A 106 25.26 -8.46 -17.26
N ILE A 107 24.92 -7.17 -17.34
CA ILE A 107 23.61 -6.67 -16.94
C ILE A 107 22.73 -6.51 -18.18
N TYR A 108 21.56 -7.15 -18.16
CA TYR A 108 20.49 -6.89 -19.12
C TYR A 108 19.49 -5.92 -18.49
N GLU A 109 19.48 -4.67 -18.94
CA GLU A 109 18.48 -3.68 -18.53
C GLU A 109 17.16 -3.95 -19.25
N ALA A 110 16.06 -4.06 -18.51
CA ALA A 110 14.76 -4.40 -19.05
C ALA A 110 13.64 -3.58 -18.41
N HIS A 111 12.56 -3.39 -19.16
CA HIS A 111 11.33 -2.77 -18.69
C HIS A 111 10.14 -3.69 -18.98
N ILE A 112 9.59 -4.32 -17.95
CA ILE A 112 8.53 -5.34 -18.07
C ILE A 112 7.36 -4.83 -18.92
N GLY A 113 6.84 -3.64 -18.64
CA GLY A 113 5.60 -3.17 -19.30
C GLY A 113 5.66 -3.01 -20.83
N ILE A 114 6.86 -2.95 -21.43
CA ILE A 114 7.06 -2.76 -22.88
C ILE A 114 7.80 -3.94 -23.53
N SER A 115 7.90 -5.07 -22.84
CA SER A 115 8.70 -6.23 -23.26
C SER A 115 7.92 -7.25 -24.09
N THR A 116 6.85 -6.84 -24.76
CA THR A 116 6.01 -7.68 -25.61
C THR A 116 5.86 -7.05 -26.99
N GLU A 117 5.66 -7.87 -28.02
CA GLU A 117 5.36 -7.40 -29.38
C GLU A 117 3.91 -6.86 -29.49
N GLU A 118 3.06 -7.21 -28.54
CA GLU A 118 1.67 -6.73 -28.49
C GLU A 118 1.59 -5.26 -28.03
N TYR A 119 0.66 -4.48 -28.58
CA TYR A 119 0.40 -3.10 -28.15
C TYR A 119 -0.41 -3.05 -26.84
N LYS A 120 0.16 -3.58 -25.75
CA LYS A 120 -0.42 -3.61 -24.39
C LYS A 120 0.65 -3.39 -23.32
N ILE A 121 0.23 -3.08 -22.09
CA ILE A 121 1.11 -3.17 -20.92
C ILE A 121 1.33 -4.65 -20.61
N ASN A 122 2.56 -5.13 -20.77
CA ASN A 122 2.90 -6.53 -20.52
C ASN A 122 2.80 -6.91 -19.03
N SER A 123 2.76 -8.21 -18.73
CA SER A 123 2.70 -8.71 -17.35
C SER A 123 4.01 -9.32 -16.83
N TYR A 124 4.18 -9.38 -15.50
CA TYR A 124 5.30 -10.08 -14.84
C TYR A 124 5.41 -11.57 -15.19
N LYS A 125 4.33 -12.19 -15.69
CA LYS A 125 4.30 -13.62 -16.02
C LYS A 125 4.71 -13.88 -17.47
N GLU A 126 4.48 -12.90 -18.35
CA GLU A 126 4.86 -12.97 -19.77
C GLU A 126 6.30 -12.53 -20.01
N PHE A 127 6.84 -11.63 -19.17
CA PHE A 127 8.27 -11.33 -19.11
C PHE A 127 9.06 -12.54 -18.58
#